data_AF-A0A2P5XVK8-F1
#
_entry.id   AF-A0A2P5XVK8-F1
#
_cell.length_a   1.000
_cell.length_b   1.000
_cell.length_c   1.000
_cell.angle_alpha   90.00
_cell.angle_beta   90.00
_cell.angle_gamma   90.00
#
_symmetry.space_group_name_H-M   'P 1'
#
loop_
_entity.id
_entity.type
_entity.pdbx_description
1 polymer ?
#
loop_
_entity_poly.entity_id
_entity_poly.type
_entity_poly.pdbx_seq_one_letter_code
_entity_poly.pdbx_strand_id
1 'polypeptide(L)'
;MGATGTGKSRLSVDLSTHFPHSQIINSDKMQLFNGLDITTNKIPLPERKGVQHFLLGEFDSIDADVAPSQFRSAAGSTIADIVSRGNLPLLVGGSNTFIHALLVETFDPQVDVFAESSSVSRALRYDCCFLWVDVAWSVLSEYLCIRVDEMLDSGMLEELAQFYDPTKAGVMVGLRKAIGVPEFDAYFRKYPPWESPENGVVPNKDRNQSRREAYEEALREIKDNTCRLAKRQIGKILRLREGGWDFTRFDATATFQALMKEKAVVGGGGAGTRMEGDLGKGSGGTKREDCEAIFGGVGFPANLFFVAKIALKKRVEKFRLARVGEWVDQLSQVDPFWRNGEPLVRTSRQWWCWHFDHG
;
A
#
# COMPACT_ATOMS: atom_id res chain seq x y z
N MET A 1 7.64 -1.92 -3.18
CA MET A 1 6.89 -2.90 -4.00
C MET A 1 6.25 -3.97 -3.11
N GLY A 2 5.26 -4.71 -3.62
CA GLY A 2 4.51 -5.72 -2.88
C GLY A 2 3.07 -5.86 -3.39
N ALA A 3 2.41 -6.96 -3.05
CA ALA A 3 1.00 -7.16 -3.40
C ALA A 3 0.08 -6.13 -2.74
N THR A 4 -1.15 -5.99 -3.22
CA THR A 4 -2.19 -5.21 -2.54
C THR A 4 -2.37 -5.72 -1.11
N GLY A 5 -2.70 -4.81 -0.19
CA GLY A 5 -2.85 -5.14 1.23
C GLY A 5 -1.56 -5.36 2.03
N THR A 6 -0.35 -5.40 1.43
CA THR A 6 0.89 -5.68 2.20
C THR A 6 1.44 -4.50 3.01
N GLY A 7 0.74 -3.37 3.12
CA GLY A 7 1.16 -2.24 3.96
C GLY A 7 2.18 -1.26 3.33
N LYS A 8 2.30 -1.25 2.00
CA LYS A 8 3.25 -0.39 1.25
C LYS A 8 3.14 1.11 1.59
N SER A 9 1.92 1.65 1.58
CA SER A 9 1.69 3.09 1.81
C SER A 9 2.06 3.52 3.23
N ARG A 10 1.78 2.67 4.21
CA ARG A 10 2.18 2.90 5.60
C ARG A 10 3.70 2.91 5.75
N LEU A 11 4.38 1.90 5.17
CA LEU A 11 5.84 1.86 5.17
C LEU A 11 6.45 3.09 4.49
N SER A 12 5.89 3.57 3.38
CA SER A 12 6.45 4.74 2.70
C SER A 12 6.32 6.03 3.51
N VAL A 13 5.20 6.24 4.19
CA VAL A 13 5.03 7.40 5.07
C VAL A 13 5.99 7.29 6.26
N ASP A 14 6.11 6.11 6.88
CA ASP A 14 7.03 5.89 7.99
C ASP A 14 8.51 6.01 7.57
N LEU A 15 8.88 5.61 6.35
CA LEU A 15 10.21 5.91 5.82
C LEU A 15 10.40 7.41 5.64
N SER A 16 9.36 8.13 5.24
CA SER A 16 9.48 9.57 4.96
C SER A 16 9.73 10.41 6.21
N THR A 17 9.34 9.92 7.39
CA THR A 17 9.70 10.57 8.66
C THR A 17 11.17 10.35 9.05
N HIS A 18 11.83 9.32 8.51
CA HIS A 18 13.24 9.02 8.76
C HIS A 18 14.18 9.56 7.69
N PHE A 19 13.68 9.76 6.46
CA PHE A 19 14.40 10.39 5.37
C PHE A 19 13.75 11.75 5.10
N PRO A 20 14.14 12.80 5.85
CA PRO A 20 13.61 14.14 5.62
C PRO A 20 13.89 14.52 4.16
N HIS A 21 12.94 15.23 3.55
CA HIS A 21 12.95 15.57 2.12
C HIS A 21 12.65 14.41 1.15
N SER A 22 12.12 13.29 1.63
CA SER A 22 11.55 12.28 0.72
C SER A 22 10.13 12.65 0.29
N GLN A 23 9.77 12.27 -0.93
CA GLN A 23 8.47 12.55 -1.54
C GLN A 23 7.95 11.29 -2.24
N ILE A 24 6.66 10.99 -2.06
CA ILE A 24 6.06 9.74 -2.52
C ILE A 24 5.49 9.92 -3.93
N ILE A 25 5.77 8.97 -4.82
CA ILE A 25 5.18 8.89 -6.16
C ILE A 25 4.32 7.63 -6.21
N ASN A 26 3.03 7.78 -6.45
CA ASN A 26 2.13 6.64 -6.62
C ASN A 26 2.41 5.92 -7.95
N SER A 27 2.35 4.59 -7.90
CA SER A 27 2.47 3.68 -9.05
C SER A 27 1.35 2.62 -9.04
N ASP A 28 0.27 2.84 -8.31
CA ASP A 28 -0.97 2.10 -8.49
C ASP A 28 -1.83 2.77 -9.57
N LYS A 29 -2.12 2.02 -10.63
CA LYS A 29 -2.84 2.50 -11.80
C LYS A 29 -4.24 3.02 -11.48
N MET A 30 -4.93 2.44 -10.49
CA MET A 30 -6.30 2.85 -10.15
C MET A 30 -6.26 4.09 -9.25
N GLN A 31 -5.21 4.24 -8.45
CA GLN A 31 -5.03 5.40 -7.58
C GLN A 31 -4.54 6.65 -8.32
N LEU A 32 -4.20 6.56 -9.61
CA LEU A 32 -3.93 7.74 -10.44
C LEU A 32 -5.15 8.64 -10.57
N PHE A 33 -6.35 8.04 -10.65
CA PHE A 33 -7.58 8.76 -10.95
C PHE A 33 -8.17 9.45 -9.74
N ASN A 34 -8.76 10.62 -9.98
CA ASN A 34 -9.59 11.32 -9.01
C ASN A 34 -10.90 10.55 -8.74
N GLY A 35 -11.34 10.52 -7.48
CA GLY A 35 -12.52 9.77 -7.04
C GLY A 35 -12.27 8.30 -6.71
N LEU A 36 -13.30 7.64 -6.19
CA LEU A 36 -13.26 6.27 -5.66
C LEU A 36 -12.13 6.04 -4.64
N ASP A 37 -11.94 6.97 -3.70
CA ASP A 37 -10.83 6.94 -2.75
C ASP A 37 -10.88 5.72 -1.82
N ILE A 38 -12.07 5.32 -1.39
CA ILE A 38 -12.26 4.12 -0.54
C ILE A 38 -12.04 2.88 -1.39
N THR A 39 -12.76 2.74 -2.50
CA THR A 39 -12.71 1.59 -3.42
C THR A 39 -11.29 1.35 -3.97
N THR A 40 -10.57 2.41 -4.31
CA THR A 40 -9.17 2.32 -4.78
C THR A 40 -8.15 2.27 -3.65
N ASN A 41 -8.60 2.32 -2.40
CA ASN A 41 -7.78 2.25 -1.18
C ASN A 41 -6.66 3.30 -1.18
N LYS A 42 -6.98 4.54 -1.54
CA LYS A 42 -6.03 5.65 -1.41
C LYS A 42 -5.77 5.89 0.07
N ILE A 43 -4.52 6.22 0.40
CA ILE A 43 -4.18 6.57 1.78
C ILE A 43 -4.88 7.88 2.18
N PRO A 44 -5.66 7.90 3.28
CA PRO A 44 -6.35 9.10 3.75
C PRO A 44 -5.37 10.23 4.08
N LEU A 45 -5.79 11.49 3.91
CA LEU A 45 -4.95 12.67 4.18
C LEU A 45 -4.31 12.66 5.59
N PRO A 46 -5.03 12.34 6.69
CA PRO A 46 -4.44 12.29 8.03
C PRO A 46 -3.30 11.25 8.14
N GLU A 47 -3.42 10.13 7.44
CA GLU A 47 -2.41 9.06 7.47
C GLU A 47 -1.17 9.39 6.64
N ARG A 48 -1.22 10.41 5.78
CA ARG A 48 -0.05 10.88 5.00
C ARG A 48 0.96 11.63 5.87
N LYS A 49 0.60 12.07 7.08
CA LYS A 49 1.47 12.80 8.02
C LYS A 49 2.20 14.00 7.39
N GLY A 50 1.54 14.71 6.46
CA GLY A 50 2.10 15.85 5.74
C GLY A 50 3.13 15.50 4.66
N VAL A 51 3.40 14.21 4.41
CA VAL A 51 4.29 13.78 3.33
C VAL A 51 3.64 14.10 1.98
N GLN A 52 4.43 14.67 1.07
CA GLN A 52 3.95 15.00 -0.27
C GLN A 52 3.78 13.73 -1.11
N HIS A 53 2.61 13.59 -1.74
CA HIS A 53 2.29 12.51 -2.67
C HIS A 53 2.08 13.10 -4.06
N PHE A 54 2.65 12.45 -5.07
CA PHE A 54 2.46 12.75 -6.49
C PHE A 54 1.75 11.58 -7.18
N LEU A 55 1.05 11.90 -8.29
CA LEU A 55 0.30 10.95 -9.12
C LEU A 55 -0.76 10.17 -8.32
N LEU A 56 -1.32 10.77 -7.27
CA LEU A 56 -2.34 10.15 -6.41
C LEU A 56 -3.63 10.97 -6.49
N GLY A 57 -4.58 10.53 -7.31
CA GLY A 57 -5.84 11.24 -7.53
C GLY A 57 -5.72 12.46 -8.45
N GLU A 58 -4.73 12.50 -9.34
CA GLU A 58 -4.41 13.67 -10.18
C GLU A 58 -5.00 13.58 -11.60
N PHE A 59 -5.56 12.44 -12.00
CA PHE A 59 -6.10 12.23 -13.34
C PHE A 59 -7.63 12.30 -13.32
N ASP A 60 -8.20 13.37 -13.88
CA ASP A 60 -9.67 13.58 -13.91
C ASP A 60 -10.40 12.76 -14.97
N SER A 61 -9.70 12.35 -16.04
CA SER A 61 -10.31 11.56 -17.13
C SER A 61 -10.51 10.11 -16.71
N ILE A 62 -11.58 9.84 -15.97
CA ILE A 62 -11.90 8.50 -15.43
C ILE A 62 -12.33 7.47 -16.48
N ASP A 63 -12.74 7.89 -17.68
CA ASP A 63 -13.22 7.02 -18.76
C ASP A 63 -12.13 6.69 -19.81
N ALA A 64 -10.85 6.93 -19.49
CA ALA A 64 -9.73 6.58 -20.35
C ALA A 64 -8.65 5.82 -19.58
N ASP A 65 -8.05 4.80 -20.20
CA ASP A 65 -6.91 4.10 -19.61
C ASP A 65 -5.65 4.98 -19.64
N VAL A 66 -4.89 4.96 -18.55
CA VAL A 66 -3.53 5.51 -18.53
C VAL A 66 -2.56 4.45 -19.05
N ALA A 67 -1.93 4.73 -20.18
CA ALA A 67 -0.94 3.84 -20.77
C ALA A 67 0.36 3.84 -19.94
N PRO A 68 1.12 2.72 -19.88
CA PRO A 68 2.40 2.69 -19.17
C PRO A 68 3.43 3.72 -19.70
N SER A 69 3.37 4.08 -20.98
CA SER A 69 4.19 5.15 -21.58
C SER A 69 3.83 6.53 -21.04
N GLN A 70 2.54 6.83 -20.88
CA GLN A 70 2.07 8.07 -20.27
C GLN A 70 2.53 8.15 -18.81
N PHE A 71 2.39 7.05 -18.05
CA PHE A 71 2.91 6.97 -16.69
C PHE A 71 4.43 7.15 -16.63
N ARG A 72 5.21 6.48 -17.51
CA ARG A 72 6.68 6.64 -17.59
C ARG A 72 7.07 8.10 -17.80
N SER A 73 6.35 8.83 -18.65
CA SER A 73 6.59 10.25 -18.90
C SER A 73 6.28 11.08 -17.67
N ALA A 74 5.06 10.97 -17.11
CA ALA A 74 4.62 11.76 -15.97
C ALA A 74 5.50 11.51 -14.73
N ALA A 75 5.67 10.25 -14.33
CA ALA A 75 6.51 9.89 -13.19
C ALA A 75 7.99 10.20 -13.42
N GLY A 76 8.48 10.11 -14.66
CA GLY A 76 9.84 10.51 -15.01
C GLY A 76 10.08 12.01 -14.80
N SER A 77 9.14 12.85 -15.23
CA SER A 77 9.18 14.30 -14.97
C SER A 77 9.11 14.62 -13.48
N THR A 78 8.21 13.96 -12.75
CA THR A 78 8.11 14.10 -11.29
C THR A 78 9.42 13.71 -10.60
N ILE A 79 10.04 12.59 -10.97
CA ILE A 79 11.35 12.18 -10.42
C ILE A 79 12.40 13.25 -10.68
N ALA A 80 12.50 13.76 -11.92
CA ALA A 80 13.49 14.78 -12.27
C ALA A 80 13.29 16.07 -11.44
N ASP A 81 12.05 16.50 -11.28
CA ASP A 81 11.67 17.66 -10.46
C ASP A 81 12.01 17.47 -8.97
N ILE A 82 11.68 16.33 -8.37
CA ILE A 82 12.04 15.97 -6.99
C ILE A 82 13.56 15.99 -6.81
N VAL A 83 14.30 15.32 -7.70
CA VAL A 83 15.76 15.23 -7.63
C VAL A 83 16.42 16.60 -7.82
N SER A 84 15.87 17.47 -8.67
CA SER A 84 16.38 18.83 -8.88
C SER A 84 16.37 19.69 -7.61
N ARG A 85 15.46 19.39 -6.67
CA ARG A 85 15.37 20.03 -5.34
C ARG A 85 16.25 19.36 -4.28
N GLY A 86 16.99 18.30 -4.63
CA GLY A 86 17.77 17.50 -3.68
C GLY A 86 16.94 16.54 -2.83
N ASN A 87 15.68 16.29 -3.21
CA ASN A 87 14.74 15.44 -2.49
C ASN A 87 14.84 13.97 -2.95
N LEU A 88 14.39 13.04 -2.11
CA LEU A 88 14.41 11.60 -2.39
C LEU A 88 13.06 11.11 -2.95
N PRO A 89 12.96 10.68 -4.22
CA PRO A 89 11.73 10.09 -4.75
C PRO A 89 11.50 8.67 -4.21
N LEU A 90 10.33 8.42 -3.64
CA LEU A 90 9.88 7.11 -3.16
C LEU A 90 8.72 6.60 -4.03
N LEU A 91 9.00 5.64 -4.90
CA LEU A 91 7.97 5.03 -5.75
C LEU A 91 7.19 3.94 -4.99
N VAL A 92 5.88 4.11 -4.87
CA VAL A 92 5.00 3.26 -4.03
C VAL A 92 3.78 2.82 -4.83
N GLY A 93 3.48 1.52 -4.85
CA GLY A 93 2.32 1.00 -5.56
C GLY A 93 2.45 -0.47 -5.92
N GLY A 94 1.39 -1.00 -6.54
CA GLY A 94 1.28 -2.42 -6.90
C GLY A 94 1.16 -2.69 -8.41
N SER A 95 1.19 -1.67 -9.27
CA SER A 95 1.11 -1.89 -10.72
C SER A 95 2.50 -2.13 -11.30
N ASN A 96 2.94 -3.39 -11.26
CA ASN A 96 4.27 -3.79 -11.74
C ASN A 96 4.53 -3.41 -13.21
N THR A 97 3.49 -3.26 -14.03
CA THR A 97 3.60 -2.74 -15.41
C THR A 97 4.06 -1.30 -15.46
N PHE A 98 3.55 -0.44 -14.57
CA PHE A 98 3.97 0.96 -14.45
C PHE A 98 5.38 1.08 -13.87
N ILE A 99 5.67 0.28 -12.83
CA ILE A 99 7.00 0.24 -12.22
C ILE A 99 8.04 -0.21 -13.25
N HIS A 100 7.77 -1.29 -13.99
CA HIS A 100 8.64 -1.74 -15.08
C HIS A 100 8.80 -0.66 -16.13
N ALA A 101 7.69 -0.12 -16.66
CA ALA A 101 7.72 0.90 -17.69
C ALA A 101 8.49 2.15 -17.26
N LEU A 102 8.49 2.54 -15.98
CA LEU A 102 9.23 3.68 -15.47
C LEU A 102 10.74 3.40 -15.32
N LEU A 103 11.09 2.22 -14.82
CA LEU A 103 12.43 1.94 -14.33
C LEU A 103 13.37 1.32 -15.36
N VAL A 104 12.89 0.63 -16.39
CA VAL A 104 13.79 0.10 -17.42
C VAL A 104 14.46 1.23 -18.21
N GLU A 105 15.70 1.01 -18.62
CA GLU A 105 16.45 1.96 -19.46
C GLU A 105 15.73 2.21 -20.79
N THR A 106 15.43 1.14 -21.53
CA THR A 106 14.65 1.19 -22.78
C THR A 106 13.30 0.52 -22.56
N PHE A 107 12.21 1.25 -22.83
CA PHE A 107 10.84 0.75 -22.68
C PHE A 107 10.17 0.59 -24.05
N ASP A 108 9.69 -0.63 -24.33
CA ASP A 108 8.88 -0.93 -25.51
C ASP A 108 7.40 -1.11 -25.09
N PRO A 109 6.48 -0.23 -25.53
CA PRO A 109 5.06 -0.34 -25.19
C PRO A 109 4.34 -1.52 -25.87
N GLN A 110 4.94 -2.16 -26.89
CA GLN A 110 4.35 -3.30 -27.60
C GLN A 110 4.65 -4.63 -26.92
N VAL A 111 5.61 -4.68 -25.99
CA VAL A 111 6.05 -5.91 -25.34
C VAL A 111 5.47 -6.02 -23.92
N ASP A 112 4.65 -7.06 -23.70
CA ASP A 112 4.28 -7.44 -22.33
C ASP A 112 5.37 -8.32 -21.72
N VAL A 113 6.21 -7.71 -20.89
CA VAL A 113 7.28 -8.41 -20.17
C VAL A 113 6.77 -9.40 -19.11
N PHE A 114 5.49 -9.38 -18.80
CA PHE A 114 4.87 -10.31 -17.85
C PHE A 114 4.19 -11.50 -18.54
N ALA A 115 4.13 -11.54 -19.88
CA ALA A 115 3.71 -12.71 -20.66
C ALA A 115 4.80 -13.79 -20.68
N GLU A 116 4.46 -15.08 -20.63
CA GLU A 116 5.37 -16.21 -20.37
C GLU A 116 6.69 -16.19 -21.16
N SER A 117 6.69 -15.82 -22.43
CA SER A 117 7.86 -15.86 -23.32
C SER A 117 8.83 -14.67 -23.21
N SER A 118 8.53 -13.64 -22.41
CA SER A 118 9.29 -12.38 -22.42
C SER A 118 10.43 -12.35 -21.40
N SER A 119 11.57 -11.75 -21.76
CA SER A 119 12.66 -11.49 -20.80
C SER A 119 12.52 -10.10 -20.17
N VAL A 120 12.76 -9.99 -18.86
CA VAL A 120 12.84 -8.70 -18.15
C VAL A 120 14.27 -8.16 -18.28
N SER A 121 14.42 -6.89 -18.67
CA SER A 121 15.72 -6.23 -18.74
C SER A 121 16.29 -5.95 -17.34
N ARG A 122 17.60 -6.19 -17.18
CA ARG A 122 18.35 -5.80 -15.98
C ARG A 122 18.73 -4.31 -15.95
N ALA A 123 18.79 -3.67 -17.12
CA ALA A 123 19.24 -2.30 -17.23
C ALA A 123 18.15 -1.33 -16.75
N LEU A 124 18.52 -0.49 -15.78
CA LEU A 124 17.63 0.46 -15.13
C LEU A 124 18.00 1.90 -15.50
N ARG A 125 16.99 2.73 -15.68
CA ARG A 125 17.10 4.17 -15.92
C ARG A 125 17.64 4.94 -14.72
N TYR A 126 17.45 4.40 -13.51
CA TYR A 126 17.83 5.04 -12.25
C TYR A 126 18.59 4.04 -11.38
N ASP A 127 19.38 4.56 -10.44
CA ASP A 127 19.98 3.77 -9.37
C ASP A 127 18.93 3.47 -8.30
N CYS A 128 18.42 2.22 -8.32
CA CYS A 128 17.22 1.84 -7.59
C CYS A 128 17.53 1.02 -6.33
N CYS A 129 16.85 1.35 -5.23
CA CYS A 129 16.76 0.49 -4.05
C CYS A 129 15.38 -0.15 -3.98
N PHE A 130 15.30 -1.46 -4.20
CA PHE A 130 14.02 -2.17 -4.20
C PHE A 130 13.69 -2.75 -2.82
N LEU A 131 12.65 -2.21 -2.19
CA LEU A 131 12.04 -2.78 -0.98
C LEU A 131 10.80 -3.56 -1.38
N TRP A 132 10.78 -4.87 -1.13
CA TRP A 132 9.63 -5.74 -1.35
C TRP A 132 9.01 -6.12 -0.01
N VAL A 133 7.83 -5.59 0.28
CA VAL A 133 7.03 -6.00 1.44
C VAL A 133 6.21 -7.22 1.08
N ASP A 134 6.53 -8.33 1.73
CA ASP A 134 5.96 -9.65 1.48
C ASP A 134 5.21 -10.16 2.71
N VAL A 135 4.16 -10.93 2.48
CA VAL A 135 3.31 -11.51 3.51
C VAL A 135 2.95 -12.92 3.08
N ALA A 136 3.05 -13.89 3.99
CA ALA A 136 2.66 -15.27 3.72
C ALA A 136 1.23 -15.34 3.18
N TRP A 137 1.02 -16.15 2.14
CA TRP A 137 -0.24 -16.18 1.41
C TRP A 137 -1.46 -16.45 2.30
N SER A 138 -1.36 -17.40 3.24
CA SER A 138 -2.45 -17.74 4.16
C SER A 138 -2.92 -16.53 4.98
N VAL A 139 -1.98 -15.73 5.48
CA VAL A 139 -2.26 -14.52 6.26
C VAL A 139 -2.75 -13.39 5.36
N LEU A 140 -2.13 -13.21 4.19
CA LEU A 140 -2.51 -12.15 3.27
C LEU A 140 -3.92 -12.35 2.72
N SER A 141 -4.29 -13.57 2.32
CA SER A 141 -5.62 -13.84 1.78
C SER A 141 -6.72 -13.58 2.80
N GLU A 142 -6.49 -13.94 4.06
CA GLU A 142 -7.44 -13.69 5.14
C GLU A 142 -7.56 -12.17 5.41
N TYR A 143 -6.44 -11.48 5.52
CA TYR A 143 -6.42 -10.03 5.72
C TYR A 143 -7.10 -9.26 4.57
N LEU A 144 -6.93 -9.70 3.33
CA LEU A 144 -7.58 -9.06 2.18
C LEU A 144 -9.10 -9.15 2.26
N CYS A 145 -9.65 -10.26 2.76
CA CYS A 145 -11.09 -10.39 2.98
C CYS A 145 -11.57 -9.42 4.06
N ILE A 146 -10.88 -9.37 5.21
CA ILE A 146 -11.21 -8.43 6.30
C ILE A 146 -11.14 -6.99 5.81
N ARG A 147 -10.11 -6.65 5.03
CA ARG A 147 -9.96 -5.29 4.50
C ARG A 147 -11.10 -4.88 3.57
N VAL A 148 -11.64 -5.82 2.78
CA VAL A 148 -12.85 -5.53 1.96
C VAL A 148 -14.04 -5.24 2.85
N ASP A 149 -14.22 -5.98 3.95
CA ASP A 149 -15.28 -5.71 4.92
C ASP A 149 -15.12 -4.31 5.53
N GLU A 150 -13.90 -3.93 5.94
CA GLU A 150 -13.61 -2.60 6.46
C GLU A 150 -13.84 -1.48 5.43
N MET A 151 -13.57 -1.73 4.15
CA MET A 151 -13.86 -0.78 3.08
C MET A 151 -15.37 -0.51 2.97
N LEU A 152 -16.20 -1.56 3.12
CA LEU A 152 -17.67 -1.40 3.15
C LEU A 152 -18.12 -0.61 4.37
N ASP A 153 -17.60 -0.96 5.55
CA ASP A 153 -17.91 -0.25 6.80
C ASP A 153 -17.49 1.24 6.74
N SER A 154 -16.51 1.56 5.89
CA SER A 154 -16.02 2.92 5.66
C SER A 154 -16.79 3.69 4.57
N GLY A 155 -17.82 3.09 3.95
CA GLY A 155 -18.67 3.75 2.96
C GLY A 155 -18.37 3.42 1.49
N MET A 156 -17.67 2.31 1.21
CA MET A 156 -17.38 1.89 -0.17
C MET A 156 -18.65 1.70 -1.00
N LEU A 157 -19.73 1.19 -0.40
CA LEU A 157 -20.96 0.92 -1.15
C LEU A 157 -21.66 2.22 -1.58
N GLU A 158 -21.69 3.22 -0.70
CA GLU A 158 -22.20 4.56 -0.97
C GLU A 158 -21.39 5.25 -2.05
N GLU A 159 -20.06 5.15 -1.97
CA GLU A 159 -19.14 5.66 -2.98
C GLU A 159 -19.41 5.04 -4.36
N LEU A 160 -19.60 3.71 -4.42
CA LEU A 160 -19.92 3.00 -5.65
C LEU A 160 -21.32 3.33 -6.18
N ALA A 161 -22.30 3.51 -5.30
CA ALA A 161 -23.65 3.91 -5.70
C ALA A 161 -23.68 5.32 -6.29
N GLN A 162 -22.88 6.25 -5.77
CA GLN A 162 -22.72 7.58 -6.34
C GLN A 162 -22.00 7.55 -7.70
N PHE A 163 -21.08 6.60 -7.88
CA PHE A 163 -20.32 6.43 -9.12
C PHE A 163 -21.09 5.67 -10.21
N TYR A 164 -22.13 4.92 -9.84
CA TYR A 164 -22.86 4.05 -10.75
C TYR A 164 -23.52 4.83 -11.90
N ASP A 165 -23.29 4.37 -13.13
CA ASP A 165 -23.88 4.91 -14.35
C ASP A 165 -24.42 3.74 -15.19
N PRO A 166 -25.75 3.59 -15.34
CA PRO A 166 -26.33 2.46 -16.06
C PRO A 166 -25.94 2.44 -17.54
N THR A 167 -25.60 3.59 -18.14
CA THR A 167 -25.18 3.68 -19.55
C THR A 167 -23.75 3.19 -19.78
N LYS A 168 -22.95 3.13 -18.71
CA LYS A 168 -21.55 2.70 -18.71
C LYS A 168 -21.31 1.42 -17.92
N ALA A 169 -22.37 0.80 -17.39
CA ALA A 169 -22.27 -0.41 -16.58
C ALA A 169 -21.67 -1.58 -17.38
N GLY A 170 -20.54 -2.11 -16.92
CA GLY A 170 -19.77 -3.15 -17.61
C GLY A 170 -18.75 -2.65 -18.64
N VAL A 171 -18.59 -1.33 -18.82
CA VAL A 171 -17.50 -0.77 -19.61
C VAL A 171 -16.20 -0.80 -18.78
N MET A 172 -15.24 -1.60 -19.23
CA MET A 172 -13.95 -1.79 -18.54
C MET A 172 -12.89 -0.84 -19.09
N VAL A 173 -12.96 0.45 -18.72
CA VAL A 173 -11.98 1.49 -19.10
C VAL A 173 -11.64 2.38 -17.92
N GLY A 174 -10.39 2.83 -17.82
CA GLY A 174 -9.96 3.81 -16.82
C GLY A 174 -10.28 3.37 -15.40
N LEU A 175 -10.89 4.27 -14.62
CA LEU A 175 -11.25 4.03 -13.22
C LEU A 175 -12.33 2.94 -13.05
N ARG A 176 -13.16 2.70 -14.07
CA ARG A 176 -14.20 1.65 -14.03
C ARG A 176 -13.63 0.23 -13.95
N LYS A 177 -12.33 0.06 -14.15
CA LYS A 177 -11.61 -1.20 -13.94
C LYS A 177 -11.31 -1.51 -12.47
N ALA A 178 -11.57 -0.59 -11.54
CA ALA A 178 -11.31 -0.79 -10.12
C ALA A 178 -12.14 -1.97 -9.59
N ILE A 179 -11.51 -2.88 -8.85
CA ILE A 179 -12.21 -3.97 -8.17
C ILE A 179 -13.21 -3.36 -7.19
N GLY A 180 -14.47 -3.77 -7.29
CA GLY A 180 -15.61 -3.14 -6.63
C GLY A 180 -16.61 -2.60 -7.64
N VAL A 181 -16.15 -1.93 -8.70
CA VAL A 181 -17.03 -1.30 -9.69
C VAL A 181 -17.77 -2.35 -10.52
N PRO A 182 -17.12 -3.29 -11.24
CA PRO A 182 -17.84 -4.26 -12.05
C PRO A 182 -18.74 -5.19 -11.23
N GLU A 183 -18.30 -5.56 -10.03
CA GLU A 183 -19.03 -6.45 -9.13
C GLU A 183 -20.33 -5.77 -8.65
N PHE A 184 -20.26 -4.50 -8.24
CA PHE A 184 -21.46 -3.77 -7.83
C PHE A 184 -22.28 -3.20 -8.99
N ASP A 185 -21.71 -2.95 -10.17
CA ASP A 185 -22.47 -2.65 -11.39
C ASP A 185 -23.50 -3.75 -11.68
N ALA A 186 -23.11 -5.02 -11.51
CA ALA A 186 -24.01 -6.16 -11.69
C ALA A 186 -25.14 -6.20 -10.66
N TYR A 187 -24.85 -5.81 -9.42
CA TYR A 187 -25.85 -5.68 -8.36
C TYR A 187 -26.80 -4.50 -8.61
N PHE A 188 -26.27 -3.30 -8.90
CA PHE A 188 -27.05 -2.08 -9.14
C PHE A 188 -27.90 -2.16 -10.40
N ARG A 189 -27.52 -2.96 -11.40
CA ARG A 189 -28.38 -3.24 -12.56
C ARG A 189 -29.70 -3.92 -12.15
N LYS A 190 -29.69 -4.74 -11.09
CA LYS A 190 -30.90 -5.41 -10.56
C LYS A 190 -31.59 -4.59 -9.48
N TYR A 191 -30.81 -3.82 -8.71
CA TYR A 191 -31.29 -3.03 -7.58
C TYR A 191 -30.69 -1.62 -7.65
N PRO A 192 -31.24 -0.75 -8.52
CA PRO A 192 -30.67 0.58 -8.75
C PRO A 192 -30.66 1.44 -7.47
N PRO A 193 -29.60 2.23 -7.23
CA PRO A 193 -29.48 3.03 -6.00
C PRO A 193 -30.63 4.02 -5.76
N TRP A 194 -31.26 4.52 -6.83
CA TRP A 194 -32.33 5.53 -6.76
C TRP A 194 -33.74 4.97 -6.55
N GLU A 195 -33.96 3.66 -6.75
CA GLU A 195 -35.31 3.08 -6.71
C GLU A 195 -35.85 2.84 -5.28
N SER A 196 -35.07 3.11 -4.23
CA SER A 196 -35.56 3.02 -2.83
C SER A 196 -34.72 3.85 -1.85
N PRO A 197 -34.99 5.16 -1.70
CA PRO A 197 -34.34 5.98 -0.68
C PRO A 197 -34.60 5.50 0.76
N GLU A 198 -35.74 4.85 1.00
CA GLU A 198 -36.14 4.37 2.34
C GLU A 198 -35.39 3.11 2.82
N ASN A 199 -34.70 2.40 1.92
CA ASN A 199 -34.08 1.10 2.23
C ASN A 199 -32.54 1.15 2.32
N GLY A 200 -31.91 2.30 2.08
CA GLY A 200 -30.47 2.43 2.00
C GLY A 200 -29.84 1.67 0.80
N VAL A 201 -28.55 1.90 0.58
CA VAL A 201 -27.79 1.20 -0.46
C VAL A 201 -27.51 -0.25 -0.04
N VAL A 202 -27.21 -0.45 1.25
CA VAL A 202 -27.04 -1.76 1.90
C VAL A 202 -28.41 -2.45 2.08
N PRO A 203 -28.58 -3.72 1.68
CA PRO A 203 -29.84 -4.45 1.88
C PRO A 203 -30.18 -4.60 3.37
N ASN A 204 -31.43 -4.30 3.74
CA ASN A 204 -31.94 -4.63 5.08
C ASN A 204 -32.09 -6.16 5.26
N LYS A 205 -31.75 -6.67 6.46
CA LYS A 205 -31.78 -8.09 6.83
C LYS A 205 -33.18 -8.74 6.86
N ASP A 206 -34.26 -7.99 6.66
CA ASP A 206 -35.61 -8.53 6.91
C ASP A 206 -36.59 -8.52 5.72
N ARG A 207 -36.26 -7.93 4.54
CA ARG A 207 -37.30 -7.67 3.51
C ARG A 207 -37.12 -8.26 2.11
N ASN A 208 -35.91 -8.61 1.66
CA ASN A 208 -35.74 -9.18 0.31
C ASN A 208 -34.53 -10.14 0.24
N GLN A 209 -34.81 -11.44 0.22
CA GLN A 209 -33.79 -12.49 0.18
C GLN A 209 -32.95 -12.43 -1.10
N SER A 210 -33.58 -12.25 -2.27
CA SER A 210 -32.85 -12.17 -3.55
C SER A 210 -31.90 -10.97 -3.62
N ARG A 211 -32.28 -9.82 -3.03
CA ARG A 211 -31.40 -8.64 -2.93
C ARG A 211 -30.17 -8.92 -2.06
N ARG A 212 -30.36 -9.63 -0.94
CA ARG A 212 -29.25 -10.04 -0.07
C ARG A 212 -28.32 -11.01 -0.77
N GLU A 213 -28.85 -12.02 -1.43
CA GLU A 213 -28.06 -13.01 -2.16
C GLU A 213 -27.21 -12.36 -3.26
N ALA A 214 -27.78 -11.39 -4.00
CA ALA A 214 -27.05 -10.63 -5.02
C ALA A 214 -25.95 -9.73 -4.42
N TYR A 215 -26.23 -9.11 -3.28
CA TYR A 215 -25.24 -8.30 -2.55
C TYR A 215 -24.07 -9.17 -2.05
N GLU A 216 -24.38 -10.28 -1.39
CA GLU A 216 -23.38 -11.23 -0.89
C GLU A 216 -22.55 -11.84 -2.02
N GLU A 217 -23.14 -12.07 -3.20
CA GLU A 217 -22.39 -12.51 -4.38
C GLU A 217 -21.40 -11.44 -4.85
N ALA A 218 -21.83 -10.18 -5.00
CA ALA A 218 -20.91 -9.10 -5.36
C ALA A 218 -19.75 -8.98 -4.35
N LEU A 219 -20.03 -9.13 -3.05
CA LEU A 219 -18.98 -9.15 -2.02
C LEU A 219 -18.02 -10.32 -2.16
N ARG A 220 -18.53 -11.53 -2.42
CA ARG A 220 -17.69 -12.70 -2.67
C ARG A 220 -16.78 -12.46 -3.87
N GLU A 221 -17.32 -11.94 -4.96
CA GLU A 221 -16.55 -11.63 -6.17
C GLU A 221 -15.43 -10.60 -5.92
N ILE A 222 -15.69 -9.53 -5.14
CA ILE A 222 -14.68 -8.53 -4.77
C ILE A 222 -13.53 -9.18 -3.99
N LYS A 223 -13.85 -10.00 -2.98
CA LYS A 223 -12.85 -10.70 -2.16
C LYS A 223 -11.99 -11.64 -3.01
N ASP A 224 -12.64 -12.41 -3.88
CA ASP A 224 -12.01 -13.32 -4.83
C ASP A 224 -11.08 -12.59 -5.81
N ASN A 225 -11.58 -11.52 -6.44
CA ASN A 225 -10.84 -10.75 -7.42
C ASN A 225 -9.66 -10.02 -6.78
N THR A 226 -9.81 -9.53 -5.55
CA THR A 226 -8.73 -8.95 -4.74
C THR A 226 -7.64 -9.99 -4.47
N CYS A 227 -8.02 -11.22 -4.09
CA CYS A 227 -7.08 -12.32 -3.88
C CYS A 227 -6.36 -12.70 -5.18
N ARG A 228 -7.09 -12.81 -6.31
CA ARG A 228 -6.50 -13.10 -7.63
C ARG A 228 -5.52 -12.00 -8.04
N LEU A 229 -5.84 -10.72 -7.79
CA LEU A 229 -4.94 -9.60 -8.03
C LEU A 229 -3.65 -9.74 -7.22
N ALA A 230 -3.75 -10.01 -5.92
CA ALA A 230 -2.58 -10.18 -5.05
C ALA A 230 -1.67 -11.32 -5.54
N LYS A 231 -2.23 -12.49 -5.88
CA LYS A 231 -1.45 -13.61 -6.46
C LYS A 231 -0.72 -13.20 -7.74
N ARG A 232 -1.42 -12.53 -8.67
CA ARG A 232 -0.81 -12.03 -9.91
C ARG A 232 0.31 -11.04 -9.64
N GLN A 233 0.14 -10.14 -8.66
CA GLN A 233 1.19 -9.18 -8.29
C GLN A 233 2.43 -9.88 -7.72
N ILE A 234 2.27 -10.89 -6.87
CA ILE A 234 3.39 -11.70 -6.34
C ILE A 234 4.14 -12.37 -7.49
N GLY A 235 3.42 -13.05 -8.40
CA GLY A 235 4.03 -13.70 -9.56
C GLY A 235 4.82 -12.71 -10.44
N LYS A 236 4.28 -11.51 -10.67
CA LYS A 236 4.99 -10.46 -11.40
C LYS A 236 6.24 -9.96 -10.69
N ILE A 237 6.23 -9.84 -9.36
CA ILE A 237 7.42 -9.46 -8.58
C ILE A 237 8.50 -10.54 -8.66
N LEU A 238 8.11 -11.81 -8.54
CA LEU A 238 9.04 -12.95 -8.70
C LEU A 238 9.69 -12.93 -10.08
N ARG A 239 8.91 -12.68 -11.13
CA ARG A 239 9.43 -12.55 -12.49
C ARG A 239 10.44 -11.40 -12.66
N LEU A 240 10.19 -10.24 -12.05
CA LEU A 240 11.17 -9.13 -12.06
C LEU A 240 12.46 -9.52 -11.35
N ARG A 241 12.35 -10.25 -10.23
CA ARG A 241 13.50 -10.76 -9.48
C ARG A 241 14.31 -11.78 -10.28
N GLU A 242 13.65 -12.72 -10.95
CA GLU A 242 14.27 -13.67 -11.88
C GLU A 242 14.94 -12.95 -13.06
N GLY A 243 14.34 -11.83 -13.49
CA GLY A 243 14.92 -10.87 -14.42
C GLY A 243 16.21 -10.21 -13.94
N GLY A 244 16.64 -10.41 -12.70
CA GLY A 244 17.88 -9.91 -12.13
C GLY A 244 17.76 -8.60 -11.33
N TRP A 245 16.54 -8.15 -11.03
CA TRP A 245 16.34 -7.01 -10.14
C TRP A 245 16.61 -7.42 -8.69
N ASP A 246 17.42 -6.64 -7.99
CA ASP A 246 17.91 -6.95 -6.64
C ASP A 246 16.95 -6.42 -5.56
N PHE A 247 16.04 -7.28 -5.13
CA PHE A 247 15.05 -6.98 -4.10
C PHE A 247 15.54 -7.27 -2.67
N THR A 248 15.43 -6.28 -1.79
CA THR A 248 15.43 -6.51 -0.34
C THR A 248 14.00 -6.88 0.10
N ARG A 249 13.79 -8.15 0.44
CA ARG A 249 12.51 -8.67 0.94
C ARG A 249 12.34 -8.36 2.42
N PHE A 250 11.17 -7.85 2.79
CA PHE A 250 10.71 -7.63 4.15
C PHE A 250 9.51 -8.54 4.41
N ASP A 251 9.68 -9.51 5.30
CA ASP A 251 8.58 -10.37 5.72
C ASP A 251 7.74 -9.66 6.79
N ALA A 252 6.55 -9.21 6.40
CA ALA A 252 5.59 -8.56 7.28
C ALA A 252 4.57 -9.54 7.89
N THR A 253 4.70 -10.86 7.66
CA THR A 253 3.72 -11.87 8.09
C THR A 253 3.34 -11.78 9.56
N ALA A 254 4.33 -11.73 10.46
CA ALA A 254 4.08 -11.63 11.90
C ALA A 254 3.35 -10.33 12.29
N THR A 255 3.59 -9.24 11.56
CA THR A 255 2.90 -7.96 11.77
C THR A 255 1.43 -8.08 11.42
N PHE A 256 1.12 -8.69 10.27
CA PHE A 256 -0.26 -8.93 9.86
C PHE A 256 -0.98 -9.90 10.79
N GLN A 257 -0.32 -10.96 11.26
CA GLN A 257 -0.89 -11.88 12.26
C GLN A 257 -1.26 -11.16 13.56
N ALA A 258 -0.40 -10.27 14.06
CA ALA A 258 -0.70 -9.49 15.26
C ALA A 258 -1.90 -8.56 15.04
N LEU A 259 -1.92 -7.86 13.90
CA LEU A 259 -3.00 -6.96 13.51
C LEU A 259 -4.35 -7.69 13.38
N MET A 260 -4.36 -8.90 12.81
CA MET A 260 -5.56 -9.73 12.69
C MET A 260 -6.09 -10.20 14.06
N LYS A 261 -5.18 -10.56 14.99
CA LYS A 261 -5.55 -10.93 16.37
C LYS A 261 -6.19 -9.76 17.11
N GLU A 262 -5.61 -8.56 17.00
CA GLU A 262 -6.15 -7.35 17.63
C GLU A 262 -7.57 -7.04 17.12
N LYS A 263 -7.78 -7.12 15.80
CA LYS A 263 -9.11 -6.94 15.19
C LYS A 263 -10.13 -7.97 15.67
N ALA A 264 -9.72 -9.23 15.85
CA ALA A 264 -10.59 -10.28 16.40
C ALA A 264 -11.00 -10.01 17.86
N VAL A 265 -10.13 -9.39 18.66
CA VAL A 265 -10.43 -9.02 20.05
C VAL A 265 -11.43 -7.87 20.11
N VAL A 266 -11.29 -6.85 19.24
CA VAL A 266 -12.21 -5.70 19.19
C VAL A 266 -13.59 -6.10 18.66
N GLY A 267 -13.66 -7.02 17.69
CA GLY A 267 -14.93 -7.54 17.15
C GLY A 267 -15.65 -8.55 18.06
N GLY A 268 -14.99 -9.07 19.10
CA GLY A 268 -15.51 -10.13 19.98
C GLY A 268 -16.23 -9.65 21.26
N GLY A 269 -16.36 -8.34 21.50
CA GLY A 269 -16.92 -7.77 22.73
C GLY A 269 -18.45 -7.89 22.92
N GLY A 270 -19.13 -8.69 22.10
CA GLY A 270 -20.60 -8.80 22.07
C GLY A 270 -21.13 -10.23 22.18
N ALA A 271 -20.60 -11.06 23.08
CA ALA A 271 -21.25 -12.33 23.42
C ALA A 271 -20.87 -12.85 24.83
N GLY A 272 -21.76 -12.60 25.80
CA GLY A 272 -22.08 -13.53 26.88
C GLY A 272 -21.04 -13.79 27.98
N THR A 273 -21.03 -12.95 29.02
CA THR A 273 -20.85 -13.46 30.39
C THR A 273 -22.15 -13.27 31.17
N ARG A 274 -22.84 -14.38 31.38
CA ARG A 274 -23.90 -14.56 32.35
C ARG A 274 -23.27 -14.40 33.74
N MET A 275 -23.58 -13.32 34.45
CA MET A 275 -23.47 -13.27 35.90
C MET A 275 -24.83 -12.88 36.47
N GLU A 276 -25.36 -13.78 37.29
CA GLU A 276 -26.49 -13.53 38.19
C GLU A 276 -26.09 -12.50 39.26
N GLY A 277 -27.02 -11.57 39.52
CA GLY A 277 -27.23 -10.89 40.80
C GLY A 277 -26.15 -9.92 41.31
N ASP A 278 -26.44 -8.62 41.33
CA ASP A 278 -27.03 -8.03 42.54
C ASP A 278 -27.61 -6.62 42.29
N LEU A 279 -28.64 -6.27 43.06
CA LEU A 279 -29.42 -5.04 43.00
C LEU A 279 -28.66 -3.84 43.58
N GLY A 280 -28.72 -2.68 42.89
CA GLY A 280 -28.28 -1.40 43.46
C GLY A 280 -28.70 -0.18 42.62
N LYS A 281 -29.62 0.62 43.16
CA LYS A 281 -30.22 1.84 42.60
C LYS A 281 -29.20 2.95 42.30
N GLY A 282 -29.45 3.77 41.27
CA GLY A 282 -28.79 5.08 41.10
C GLY A 282 -29.21 5.81 39.83
N SER A 283 -29.70 7.03 39.98
CA SER A 283 -30.38 7.89 39.01
C SER A 283 -29.48 8.66 38.03
N GLY A 284 -29.98 8.88 36.81
CA GLY A 284 -30.01 10.19 36.14
C GLY A 284 -28.75 10.66 35.37
N GLY A 285 -28.95 11.05 34.11
CA GLY A 285 -28.05 11.98 33.42
C GLY A 285 -27.78 11.66 31.95
N THR A 286 -28.56 12.26 31.05
CA THR A 286 -28.22 12.44 29.62
C THR A 286 -26.95 13.27 29.46
N LYS A 287 -25.96 12.78 28.71
CA LYS A 287 -25.08 13.61 27.86
C LYS A 287 -24.66 12.86 26.61
N ARG A 288 -25.04 13.42 25.45
CA ARG A 288 -24.27 13.37 24.21
C ARG A 288 -22.95 14.10 24.48
N GLU A 289 -21.83 13.46 24.17
CA GLU A 289 -20.58 14.04 23.64
C GLU A 289 -19.49 12.94 23.66
N ASP A 290 -18.57 13.03 22.69
CA ASP A 290 -17.33 12.27 22.53
C ASP A 290 -17.39 10.90 21.84
N CYS A 291 -17.45 10.94 20.50
CA CYS A 291 -16.91 9.91 19.61
C CYS A 291 -15.90 10.57 18.65
N GLU A 292 -14.86 11.19 19.21
CA GLU A 292 -13.62 11.50 18.50
C GLU A 292 -12.47 10.88 19.30
N ALA A 293 -11.57 10.19 18.60
CA ALA A 293 -10.32 9.53 19.08
C ALA A 293 -10.34 8.02 19.34
N ILE A 294 -10.48 7.18 18.29
CA ILE A 294 -10.00 5.77 18.34
C ILE A 294 -9.18 5.32 17.11
N PHE A 295 -9.03 6.12 16.04
CA PHE A 295 -8.14 5.76 14.92
C PHE A 295 -6.92 6.67 14.85
N GLY A 296 -6.04 6.55 15.84
CA GLY A 296 -4.79 7.29 15.92
C GLY A 296 -3.69 6.46 16.56
N GLY A 297 -2.94 5.74 15.75
CA GLY A 297 -1.67 5.15 16.17
C GLY A 297 -1.71 3.66 16.42
N VAL A 298 -1.51 2.89 15.36
CA VAL A 298 -0.87 1.58 15.51
C VAL A 298 0.57 1.78 15.05
N GLY A 299 1.55 1.57 15.92
CA GLY A 299 2.97 1.49 15.55
C GLY A 299 3.27 0.12 14.93
N PHE A 300 4.12 0.07 13.92
CA PHE A 300 4.65 -1.21 13.43
C PHE A 300 5.55 -1.83 14.53
N PRO A 301 5.64 -3.16 14.67
CA PRO A 301 6.58 -3.76 15.62
C PRO A 301 8.03 -3.34 15.30
N ALA A 302 8.75 -2.87 16.34
CA ALA A 302 10.12 -2.34 16.28
C ALA A 302 11.14 -3.24 15.54
N ASN A 303 10.85 -4.54 15.42
CA ASN A 303 11.76 -5.52 14.80
C ASN A 303 11.83 -5.42 13.27
N LEU A 304 10.73 -5.14 12.55
CA LEU A 304 10.81 -4.92 11.10
C LEU A 304 11.47 -3.57 10.78
N PHE A 305 11.23 -2.57 11.65
CA PHE A 305 11.88 -1.26 11.61
C PHE A 305 13.40 -1.35 11.72
N PHE A 306 13.92 -2.13 12.66
CA PHE A 306 15.36 -2.26 12.86
C PHE A 306 16.06 -2.89 11.66
N VAL A 307 15.46 -3.94 11.08
CA VAL A 307 16.01 -4.62 9.90
C VAL A 307 15.95 -3.72 8.66
N ALA A 308 14.84 -3.01 8.44
CA ALA A 308 14.73 -2.02 7.36
C ALA A 308 15.73 -0.88 7.52
N LYS A 309 15.89 -0.35 8.74
CA LYS A 309 16.84 0.71 9.05
C LYS A 309 18.28 0.27 8.82
N ILE A 310 18.67 -0.95 9.23
CA ILE A 310 20.04 -1.46 9.02
C ILE A 310 20.29 -1.78 7.55
N ALA A 311 19.33 -2.41 6.87
CA ALA A 311 19.45 -2.72 5.45
C ALA A 311 19.55 -1.44 4.62
N LEU A 312 18.71 -0.43 4.88
CA LEU A 312 18.81 0.87 4.21
C LEU A 312 20.09 1.59 4.60
N LYS A 313 20.46 1.65 5.89
CA LYS A 313 21.67 2.36 6.32
C LYS A 313 22.94 1.75 5.70
N LYS A 314 23.09 0.43 5.71
CA LYS A 314 24.23 -0.26 5.08
C LYS A 314 24.28 -0.09 3.56
N ARG A 315 23.12 -0.08 2.89
CA ARG A 315 23.06 0.12 1.43
C ARG A 315 23.27 1.57 1.06
N VAL A 316 22.68 2.52 1.80
CA VAL A 316 22.88 3.98 1.65
C VAL A 316 24.32 4.40 1.97
N GLU A 317 24.98 3.80 2.97
CA GLU A 317 26.41 4.01 3.25
C GLU A 317 27.30 3.46 2.13
N LYS A 318 26.94 2.32 1.53
CA LYS A 318 27.62 1.79 0.34
C LYS A 318 27.39 2.64 -0.92
N PHE A 319 26.31 3.43 -0.95
CA PHE A 319 25.88 4.30 -2.04
C PHE A 319 26.52 5.71 -2.02
N ARG A 320 27.34 6.08 -1.02
CA ARG A 320 27.84 7.46 -0.87
C ARG A 320 29.37 7.55 -0.82
N LEU A 321 29.99 7.72 -1.99
CA LEU A 321 31.32 8.33 -2.17
C LEU A 321 31.22 9.49 -3.17
N ALA A 322 30.57 10.58 -2.76
CA ALA A 322 30.86 11.97 -3.13
C ALA A 322 29.77 12.88 -2.53
N ARG A 323 30.18 13.92 -1.79
CA ARG A 323 29.36 15.05 -1.27
C ARG A 323 28.53 14.87 0.02
N VAL A 324 29.09 14.24 1.06
CA VAL A 324 28.44 14.17 2.39
C VAL A 324 29.39 14.54 3.53
N GLY A 325 30.44 15.31 3.25
CA GLY A 325 31.28 15.91 4.31
C GLY A 325 30.48 16.82 5.25
N GLU A 326 29.41 17.46 4.75
CA GLU A 326 28.64 18.46 5.51
C GLU A 326 27.49 17.87 6.36
N TRP A 327 27.03 16.65 6.10
CA TRP A 327 25.87 16.07 6.81
C TRP A 327 26.25 15.31 8.09
N VAL A 328 27.46 14.79 8.18
CA VAL A 328 27.92 14.04 9.37
C VAL A 328 28.13 14.98 10.56
N ASP A 329 28.53 16.23 10.30
CA ASP A 329 28.75 17.24 11.34
C ASP A 329 27.44 17.76 11.95
N GLN A 330 26.30 17.69 11.23
CA GLN A 330 25.00 18.11 11.75
C GLN A 330 24.31 17.03 12.62
N LEU A 331 24.60 15.74 12.40
CA LEU A 331 24.02 14.64 13.18
C LEU A 331 24.70 14.40 14.54
N SER A 332 25.88 14.99 14.77
CA SER A 332 26.61 14.86 16.04
C SER A 332 26.14 15.83 17.14
N GLN A 333 25.22 16.75 16.83
CA GLN A 333 24.75 17.78 17.78
C GLN A 333 23.35 17.56 18.38
N VAL A 334 22.61 16.50 18.03
CA VAL A 334 21.15 16.46 18.30
C VAL A 334 20.68 15.46 19.37
N ASP A 335 21.49 14.54 19.92
CA ASP A 335 20.98 13.72 21.04
C ASP A 335 22.07 13.06 21.94
N PRO A 336 22.12 13.36 23.26
CA PRO A 336 23.04 12.72 24.22
C PRO A 336 22.66 11.30 24.66
N PHE A 337 21.53 10.72 24.21
CA PHE A 337 21.00 9.47 24.77
C PHE A 337 21.79 8.19 24.41
N TRP A 338 22.83 8.27 23.55
CA TRP A 338 23.61 7.11 23.10
C TRP A 338 25.06 7.05 23.63
N ARG A 339 25.39 7.75 24.73
CA ARG A 339 26.77 7.76 25.27
C ARG A 339 27.25 6.46 25.93
N ASN A 340 26.38 5.50 26.23
CA ASN A 340 26.79 4.28 26.95
C ASN A 340 26.47 3.01 26.14
N GLY A 341 27.37 2.68 25.22
CA GLY A 341 27.54 1.36 24.65
C GLY A 341 29.02 1.17 24.34
N GLU A 342 29.67 0.24 25.03
CA GLU A 342 31.13 0.07 24.98
C GLU A 342 31.69 -0.08 23.54
N PRO A 343 32.89 0.45 23.28
CA PRO A 343 33.48 0.47 21.95
C PRO A 343 34.00 -0.92 21.57
N LEU A 344 33.48 -1.47 20.47
CA LEU A 344 34.14 -2.58 19.77
C LEU A 344 35.47 -2.09 19.20
N VAL A 345 36.52 -2.41 19.97
CA VAL A 345 37.95 -2.48 19.66
C VAL A 345 38.31 -2.11 18.21
N ARG A 346 38.97 -0.95 18.07
CA ARG A 346 39.90 -0.68 16.97
C ARG A 346 41.07 -1.67 17.06
N THR A 347 41.14 -2.64 16.15
CA THR A 347 42.44 -3.22 15.78
C THR A 347 42.97 -2.46 14.56
N SER A 348 44.04 -1.72 14.82
CA SER A 348 44.86 -1.01 13.85
C SER A 348 45.86 -1.96 13.18
N ARG A 349 46.12 -1.74 11.88
CA ARG A 349 47.28 -2.21 11.08
C ARG A 349 47.22 -3.73 10.77
N GLN A 350 47.50 -4.24 9.57
CA GLN A 350 48.50 -3.91 8.56
C GLN A 350 48.11 -4.60 7.23
N TRP A 351 48.45 -3.96 6.09
CA TRP A 351 49.02 -4.50 4.84
C TRP A 351 48.99 -6.02 4.60
N TRP A 352 48.70 -6.46 3.37
CA TRP A 352 49.61 -7.26 2.52
C TRP A 352 48.98 -7.40 1.11
N CYS A 353 49.72 -6.93 0.10
CA CYS A 353 49.60 -7.37 -1.29
C CYS A 353 49.76 -8.89 -1.39
N TRP A 354 48.98 -9.54 -2.25
CA TRP A 354 49.38 -10.83 -2.83
C TRP A 354 49.33 -10.73 -4.36
N HIS A 355 50.51 -10.54 -4.94
CA HIS A 355 50.86 -11.10 -6.24
C HIS A 355 50.89 -12.62 -6.12
N PHE A 356 50.44 -13.32 -7.17
CA PHE A 356 51.01 -14.61 -7.51
C PHE A 356 51.47 -14.54 -8.97
N ASP A 357 52.74 -14.91 -9.14
CA ASP A 357 53.59 -14.86 -10.32
C ASP A 357 53.31 -16.00 -11.31
N HIS A 358 53.84 -15.81 -12.51
CA HIS A 358 53.89 -16.74 -13.63
C HIS A 358 54.54 -18.10 -13.32
N GLY A 359 53.99 -19.13 -13.99
CA GLY A 359 54.69 -20.32 -14.47
C GLY A 359 54.16 -20.64 -15.86
#